data_AF-A0AA88B9X4-F1
#
_entry.id   AF-A0AA88B9X4-F1
#
_cell.length_a   1.000
_cell.length_b   1.000
_cell.length_c   1.000
_cell.angle_alpha   90.00
_cell.angle_beta   90.00
_cell.angle_gamma   90.00
#
_symmetry.space_group_name_H-M   'P 1'
#
loop_
_entity.id
_entity.type
_entity.pdbx_description
1 polymer ?
#
loop_
_entity_poly.entity_id
_entity_poly.type
_entity_poly.pdbx_seq_one_letter_code
_entity_poly.pdbx_strand_id
1 'polypeptide(L)'
;MNEFKKAWKGFHKPRNEATPPTASLLFLDVKIPKGLDGRSTAIVEMSKLLREDESEYHYLVDHVLKFNASADPDYEYAYMMPNVLRRVLDVFLAFRCPGSAGFASKMGQLRKDHATLDGERLAALERLVQLESHSDNIDDLIGFSSMTLEESKAATAALIAMMEAVDPTHLAGLQRLCR
;
A
#
# COMPACT_ATOMS: atom_id res chain seq x y z
N MET A 1 5.61 11.45 6.40
CA MET A 1 5.06 12.18 7.56
C MET A 1 5.37 13.65 7.41
N ASN A 2 4.36 14.51 7.29
CA ASN A 2 4.57 15.96 7.45
C ASN A 2 4.99 16.17 8.92
N GLU A 3 6.15 16.79 9.18
CA GLU A 3 6.71 17.00 10.53
C GLU A 3 5.68 17.58 11.51
N PHE A 4 4.72 18.33 10.98
CA PHE A 4 3.58 18.84 11.74
C PHE A 4 2.74 17.73 12.41
N LYS A 5 2.32 16.69 11.69
CA LYS A 5 1.44 15.63 12.24
C LYS A 5 2.12 14.83 13.35
N LYS A 6 3.44 14.62 13.24
CA LYS A 6 4.24 13.84 14.19
C LYS A 6 4.15 14.38 15.60
N ALA A 7 4.26 15.70 15.75
CA ALA A 7 4.22 16.38 17.03
C ALA A 7 2.87 16.24 17.76
N TRP A 8 1.77 16.12 17.00
CA TRP A 8 0.42 16.11 17.54
C TRP A 8 -0.21 14.72 17.65
N LYS A 9 0.43 13.67 17.10
CA LYS A 9 -0.13 12.31 17.02
C LYS A 9 -0.51 11.73 18.40
N GLY A 10 0.35 11.89 19.40
CA GLY A 10 0.11 11.40 20.76
C GLY A 10 -1.00 12.13 21.50
N PHE A 11 -1.28 13.38 21.14
CA PHE A 11 -2.36 14.18 21.71
C PHE A 11 -3.69 13.90 21.00
N HIS A 12 -3.64 13.63 19.70
CA HIS A 12 -4.83 13.28 18.91
C HIS A 12 -5.29 11.84 19.14
N LYS A 13 -4.37 10.88 19.24
CA LYS A 13 -4.68 9.47 19.52
C LYS A 13 -3.78 9.00 20.68
N PRO A 14 -4.14 9.32 21.93
CA PRO A 14 -3.38 8.90 23.10
C PRO A 14 -3.17 7.38 23.12
N ARG A 15 -2.01 6.94 23.60
CA ARG A 15 -1.68 5.51 23.67
C ARG A 15 -2.59 4.75 24.65
N ASN A 16 -3.10 5.44 25.67
CA ASN A 16 -4.06 4.92 26.63
C ASN A 16 -5.47 5.38 26.22
N GLU A 17 -6.36 4.43 25.91
CA GLU A 17 -7.75 4.72 25.49
C GLU A 17 -8.57 5.45 26.57
N ALA A 18 -8.19 5.32 27.85
CA ALA A 18 -8.84 6.05 28.94
C ALA A 18 -8.45 7.54 28.99
N THR A 19 -7.40 7.96 28.28
CA THR A 19 -6.98 9.36 28.21
C THR A 19 -7.73 10.05 27.07
N PRO A 20 -8.50 11.13 27.33
CA PRO A 20 -9.18 11.84 26.26
C PRO A 20 -8.18 12.55 25.34
N PRO A 21 -8.44 12.59 24.02
CA PRO A 21 -7.59 13.30 23.08
C PRO A 21 -7.65 14.81 23.34
N THR A 22 -6.48 15.47 23.29
CA THR A 22 -6.33 16.91 23.56
C THR A 22 -5.98 17.71 22.30
N ALA A 23 -5.92 17.06 21.13
CA ALA A 23 -5.71 17.69 19.84
C ALA A 23 -6.59 17.03 18.75
N SER A 24 -6.96 17.81 17.73
CA SER A 24 -7.75 17.32 16.59
C SER A 24 -7.10 17.74 15.27
N LEU A 25 -7.13 16.84 14.28
CA LEU A 25 -6.66 17.11 12.93
C LEU A 25 -7.87 17.42 12.04
N LEU A 26 -7.95 18.67 11.57
CA LEU A 26 -9.09 19.22 10.83
C LEU A 26 -8.66 19.73 9.45
N PHE A 27 -9.61 19.83 8.53
CA PHE A 27 -9.48 20.49 7.24
C PHE A 27 -10.35 21.73 7.14
N LEU A 28 -9.90 22.69 6.34
CA LEU A 28 -10.75 23.73 5.79
C LEU A 28 -11.37 23.18 4.49
N ASP A 29 -12.63 22.79 4.57
CA ASP A 29 -13.41 22.33 3.43
C ASP A 29 -14.04 23.54 2.74
N VAL A 30 -13.53 23.85 1.54
CA VAL A 30 -14.00 24.97 0.72
C VAL A 30 -14.82 24.43 -0.44
N LYS A 31 -16.10 24.78 -0.49
CA LYS A 31 -17.04 24.31 -1.49
C LYS A 31 -17.72 25.48 -2.19
N ILE A 32 -18.15 25.27 -3.42
CA ILE A 32 -19.13 26.12 -4.10
C ILE A 32 -20.41 25.28 -4.19
N PRO A 33 -21.37 25.48 -3.27
CA PRO A 33 -22.59 24.67 -3.26
C PRO A 33 -23.34 24.82 -4.58
N LYS A 34 -23.89 23.72 -5.08
CA LYS A 34 -24.65 23.72 -6.33
C LYS A 34 -25.83 24.70 -6.22
N GLY A 35 -25.87 25.70 -7.09
CA GLY A 35 -26.94 26.72 -7.11
C GLY A 35 -26.66 27.97 -6.27
N LEU A 36 -25.47 28.12 -5.69
CA LEU A 36 -25.03 29.37 -5.05
C LEU A 36 -23.83 29.96 -5.78
N ASP A 37 -23.80 31.29 -5.90
CA ASP A 37 -22.67 32.06 -6.45
C ASP A 37 -21.54 32.31 -5.43
N GLY A 38 -21.76 31.92 -4.17
CA GLY A 38 -20.84 32.15 -3.06
C GLY A 38 -20.04 30.91 -2.66
N ARG A 39 -18.77 31.10 -2.31
CA ARG A 39 -17.96 30.06 -1.65
C ARG A 39 -18.43 29.88 -0.22
N SER A 40 -18.56 28.62 0.20
CA SER A 40 -18.73 28.26 1.61
C SER A 40 -17.43 27.63 2.15
N THR A 41 -17.18 27.81 3.45
CA THR A 41 -16.04 27.19 4.12
C THR A 41 -16.49 26.61 5.44
N ALA A 42 -16.09 25.37 5.71
CA ALA A 42 -16.33 24.70 6.97
C ALA A 42 -15.03 24.10 7.51
N ILE A 43 -14.91 24.08 8.84
CA ILE A 43 -13.87 23.28 9.50
C ILE A 43 -14.46 21.88 9.68
N VAL A 44 -13.86 20.89 9.03
CA VAL A 44 -14.31 19.50 9.09
C VAL A 44 -13.21 18.62 9.65
N GLU A 45 -13.60 17.47 10.18
CA GLU A 45 -12.62 16.46 10.56
C GLU A 45 -11.84 15.98 9.32
N MET A 46 -10.52 15.81 9.44
CA MET A 46 -9.64 15.36 8.34
C MET A 46 -10.12 14.02 7.73
N SER A 47 -9.59 13.59 6.59
CA SER A 47 -9.85 12.20 6.15
C SER A 47 -9.16 11.20 7.07
N LYS A 48 -9.82 10.08 7.39
CA LYS A 48 -9.22 8.97 8.17
C LYS A 48 -7.93 8.47 7.53
N LEU A 49 -7.88 8.35 6.21
CA LEU A 49 -6.69 7.92 5.45
C LEU A 49 -5.48 8.82 5.74
N LEU A 50 -5.69 10.13 5.80
CA LEU A 50 -4.62 11.09 6.05
C LEU A 50 -4.27 11.20 7.53
N ARG A 51 -5.20 10.83 8.42
CA ARG A 51 -4.97 10.78 9.87
C ARG A 51 -4.25 9.52 10.32
N GLU A 52 -4.55 8.38 9.73
CA GLU A 52 -4.05 7.09 10.20
C GLU A 52 -2.76 6.69 9.48
N ASP A 53 -2.67 6.93 8.17
CA ASP A 53 -1.50 6.56 7.39
C ASP A 53 -0.46 7.69 7.34
N GLU A 54 0.83 7.31 7.36
CA GLU A 54 1.94 8.28 7.34
C GLU A 54 2.51 8.54 5.94
N SER A 55 2.15 7.67 4.99
CA SER A 55 2.46 7.74 3.57
C SER A 55 1.52 6.83 2.79
N GLU A 56 1.38 7.07 1.49
CA GLU A 56 0.70 6.15 0.58
C GLU A 56 1.33 4.74 0.63
N TYR A 57 2.67 4.65 0.71
CA TYR A 57 3.36 3.38 0.82
C TYR A 57 2.90 2.58 2.05
N HIS A 58 2.73 3.23 3.21
CA HIS A 58 2.23 2.55 4.41
C HIS A 58 0.78 2.09 4.26
N TYR A 59 -0.08 2.92 3.66
CA TYR A 59 -1.46 2.56 3.37
C TYR A 59 -1.56 1.31 2.47
N LEU A 60 -0.72 1.24 1.43
CA LEU A 60 -0.70 0.11 0.51
C LEU A 60 -0.13 -1.15 1.18
N VAL A 61 0.91 -1.03 2.00
CA VAL A 61 1.43 -2.17 2.78
C VAL A 61 0.39 -2.69 3.77
N ASP A 62 -0.37 -1.81 4.40
CA ASP A 62 -1.47 -2.19 5.31
C ASP A 62 -2.51 -3.06 4.58
N HIS A 63 -2.86 -2.72 3.33
CA HIS A 63 -3.75 -3.53 2.49
C HIS A 63 -3.13 -4.89 2.14
N VAL A 64 -1.83 -4.93 1.81
CA VAL A 64 -1.10 -6.18 1.54
C VAL A 64 -1.14 -7.10 2.77
N LEU A 65 -0.88 -6.57 3.96
CA LEU A 65 -0.88 -7.36 5.20
C LEU A 65 -2.28 -7.86 5.56
N LYS A 66 -3.30 -6.99 5.46
CA LYS A 66 -4.71 -7.36 5.70
C LYS A 66 -5.20 -8.41 4.72
N PHE A 67 -4.86 -8.26 3.44
CA PHE A 67 -5.19 -9.24 2.44
C PHE A 67 -4.49 -10.58 2.71
N ASN A 68 -3.21 -10.57 3.09
CA ASN A 68 -2.48 -11.80 3.44
C ASN A 68 -3.07 -12.52 4.66
N ALA A 69 -3.53 -11.77 5.67
CA ALA A 69 -4.10 -12.32 6.89
C ALA A 69 -5.57 -12.77 6.73
N SER A 70 -6.28 -12.27 5.72
CA SER A 70 -7.68 -12.58 5.50
C SER A 70 -7.88 -13.98 4.90
N ALA A 71 -8.80 -14.76 5.47
CA ALA A 71 -9.31 -16.01 4.90
C ALA A 71 -10.63 -15.82 4.13
N ASP A 72 -11.06 -14.56 3.95
CA ASP A 72 -12.30 -14.21 3.26
C ASP A 72 -12.16 -14.48 1.74
N PRO A 73 -12.97 -15.39 1.16
CA PRO A 73 -12.98 -15.63 -0.28
C PRO A 73 -13.58 -14.45 -1.07
N ASP A 74 -14.36 -13.58 -0.42
CA ASP A 74 -15.02 -12.44 -1.05
C ASP A 74 -14.37 -11.10 -0.63
N TYR A 75 -13.06 -11.13 -0.34
CA TYR A 75 -12.34 -9.95 0.10
C TYR A 75 -12.55 -8.76 -0.86
N GLU A 76 -13.17 -7.70 -0.35
CA GLU A 76 -13.70 -6.56 -1.14
C GLU A 76 -12.69 -5.98 -2.14
N TYR A 77 -11.41 -5.93 -1.76
CA TYR A 77 -10.35 -5.32 -2.56
C TYR A 77 -9.51 -6.31 -3.36
N ALA A 78 -9.94 -7.58 -3.46
CA ALA A 78 -9.19 -8.65 -4.12
C ALA A 78 -8.73 -8.28 -5.54
N TYR A 79 -9.63 -7.73 -6.36
CA TYR A 79 -9.33 -7.33 -7.74
C TYR A 79 -8.36 -6.14 -7.85
N MET A 80 -8.19 -5.35 -6.80
CA MET A 80 -7.22 -4.25 -6.79
C MET A 80 -5.83 -4.69 -6.35
N MET A 81 -5.71 -5.85 -5.71
CA MET A 81 -4.46 -6.30 -5.09
C MET A 81 -3.28 -6.35 -6.05
N PRO A 82 -3.39 -6.79 -7.32
CA PRO A 82 -2.24 -6.79 -8.22
C PRO A 82 -1.60 -5.40 -8.40
N ASN A 83 -2.42 -4.35 -8.48
CA ASN A 83 -1.96 -2.97 -8.58
C ASN A 83 -1.34 -2.47 -7.26
N VAL A 84 -1.93 -2.84 -6.13
CA VAL A 84 -1.36 -2.55 -4.80
C VAL A 84 0.01 -3.20 -4.64
N LEU A 85 0.13 -4.50 -4.98
CA LEU A 85 1.37 -5.27 -4.93
C LEU A 85 2.43 -4.64 -5.85
N ARG A 86 2.06 -4.28 -7.08
CA ARG A 86 2.94 -3.61 -8.05
C ARG A 86 3.57 -2.36 -7.44
N ARG A 87 2.75 -1.52 -6.79
CA ARG A 87 3.18 -0.23 -6.25
C ARG A 87 4.04 -0.39 -5.00
N VAL A 88 3.68 -1.31 -4.10
CA VAL A 88 4.51 -1.65 -2.92
C VAL A 88 5.88 -2.16 -3.37
N LEU A 89 5.90 -3.07 -4.35
CA LEU A 89 7.13 -3.63 -4.88
C LEU A 89 8.01 -2.56 -5.56
N ASP A 90 7.43 -1.65 -6.35
CA ASP A 90 8.16 -0.53 -6.97
C ASP A 90 8.88 0.34 -5.94
N VAL A 91 8.15 0.76 -4.90
CA VAL A 91 8.68 1.63 -3.86
C VAL A 91 9.76 0.89 -3.07
N PHE A 92 9.53 -0.37 -2.71
CA PHE A 92 10.52 -1.19 -2.01
C PHE A 92 11.82 -1.35 -2.82
N LEU A 93 11.70 -1.72 -4.10
CA LEU A 93 12.86 -1.88 -5.00
C LEU A 93 13.58 -0.55 -5.27
N ALA A 94 12.88 0.58 -5.26
CA ALA A 94 13.52 1.89 -5.41
C ALA A 94 14.50 2.20 -4.26
N PHE A 95 14.22 1.72 -3.05
CA PHE A 95 15.12 1.88 -1.92
C PHE A 95 16.20 0.79 -1.85
N ARG A 96 15.90 -0.45 -2.26
CA ARG A 96 16.83 -1.60 -2.15
C ARG A 96 17.77 -1.78 -3.32
N CYS A 97 17.34 -1.39 -4.51
CA CYS A 97 18.13 -1.48 -5.73
C CYS A 97 18.32 -0.08 -6.34
N PRO A 98 19.06 0.82 -5.67
CA PRO A 98 19.34 2.14 -6.22
C PRO A 98 20.26 2.01 -7.46
N GLY A 99 20.01 2.82 -8.49
CA GLY A 99 20.88 2.92 -9.67
C GLY A 99 20.54 2.01 -10.86
N SER A 100 19.58 1.08 -10.76
CA SER A 100 19.10 0.28 -11.89
C SER A 100 18.01 0.99 -12.69
N ALA A 101 18.09 0.89 -14.03
CA ALA A 101 17.13 1.47 -14.95
C ALA A 101 15.95 0.51 -15.18
N GLY A 102 14.81 0.81 -14.55
CA GLY A 102 13.53 0.11 -14.76
C GLY A 102 13.28 -1.10 -13.85
N PHE A 103 12.02 -1.52 -13.82
CA PHE A 103 11.52 -2.55 -12.89
C PHE A 103 12.20 -3.92 -13.10
N ALA A 104 12.30 -4.41 -14.35
CA ALA A 104 12.92 -5.69 -14.65
C ALA A 104 14.41 -5.75 -14.25
N SER A 105 15.13 -4.62 -14.40
CA SER A 105 16.53 -4.52 -13.97
C SER A 105 16.66 -4.63 -12.45
N LYS A 106 15.76 -3.98 -11.70
CA LYS A 106 15.70 -4.08 -10.23
C LYS A 106 15.38 -5.49 -9.75
N MET A 107 14.41 -6.16 -10.38
CA MET A 107 14.09 -7.56 -10.08
C MET A 107 15.28 -8.49 -10.37
N GLY A 108 15.96 -8.29 -11.49
CA GLY A 108 17.17 -9.04 -11.84
C GLY A 108 18.33 -8.81 -10.87
N GLN A 109 18.52 -7.58 -10.40
CA GLN A 109 19.51 -7.27 -9.37
C GLN A 109 19.16 -7.94 -8.04
N LEU A 110 17.92 -7.82 -7.58
CA LEU A 110 17.43 -8.45 -6.34
C LEU A 110 17.69 -9.96 -6.33
N ARG A 111 17.37 -10.66 -7.42
CA ARG A 111 17.60 -12.11 -7.56
C ARG A 111 19.08 -12.48 -7.51
N LYS A 112 19.97 -11.63 -8.04
CA LYS A 112 21.42 -11.84 -7.99
C LYS A 112 21.97 -11.63 -6.58
N ASP A 113 21.50 -10.59 -5.90
CA ASP A 113 22.00 -10.19 -4.58
C ASP A 113 21.47 -11.11 -3.47
N HIS A 114 20.31 -11.76 -3.67
CA HIS A 114 19.65 -12.64 -2.70
C HIS A 114 19.33 -14.02 -3.30
N ALA A 115 20.35 -14.88 -3.41
CA ALA A 115 20.22 -16.23 -3.95
C ALA A 115 19.30 -17.18 -3.15
N THR A 116 18.94 -16.81 -1.91
CA THR A 116 18.02 -17.57 -1.05
C THR A 116 16.54 -17.35 -1.38
N LEU A 117 16.23 -16.41 -2.27
CA LEU A 117 14.86 -16.15 -2.68
C LEU A 117 14.32 -17.26 -3.57
N ASP A 118 13.05 -17.61 -3.37
CA ASP A 118 12.33 -18.55 -4.23
C ASP A 118 12.08 -17.90 -5.61
N GLY A 119 12.87 -18.33 -6.59
CA GLY A 119 12.82 -17.79 -7.94
C GLY A 119 11.50 -18.04 -8.66
N GLU A 120 10.80 -19.13 -8.36
CA GLU A 120 9.51 -19.46 -8.96
C GLU A 120 8.41 -18.54 -8.41
N ARG A 121 8.36 -18.38 -7.08
CA ARG A 121 7.43 -17.45 -6.44
C ARG A 121 7.66 -16.01 -6.87
N LEU A 122 8.92 -15.59 -7.01
CA LEU A 122 9.25 -14.26 -7.51
C LEU A 122 8.85 -14.06 -8.97
N ALA A 123 9.04 -15.07 -9.82
CA ALA A 123 8.60 -15.01 -11.21
C ALA A 123 7.07 -14.94 -11.33
N ALA A 124 6.34 -15.67 -10.49
CA ALA A 124 4.88 -15.60 -10.41
C ALA A 124 4.41 -14.21 -9.95
N LEU A 125 5.02 -13.66 -8.89
CA LEU A 125 4.74 -12.30 -8.43
C LEU A 125 5.00 -11.27 -9.54
N GLU A 126 6.17 -11.34 -10.19
CA GLU A 126 6.56 -10.44 -11.28
C GLU A 126 5.57 -10.49 -12.45
N ARG A 127 5.22 -11.71 -12.91
CA ARG A 127 4.22 -11.92 -13.97
C ARG A 127 2.88 -11.29 -13.60
N LEU A 128 2.38 -11.55 -12.39
CA LEU A 128 1.07 -11.07 -11.94
C LEU A 128 1.04 -9.54 -11.89
N VAL A 129 2.06 -8.90 -11.28
CA VAL A 129 2.05 -7.45 -11.17
C VAL A 129 2.24 -6.76 -12.52
N GLN A 130 2.95 -7.35 -13.47
CA GLN A 130 3.10 -6.77 -14.81
C GLN A 130 1.83 -6.93 -15.65
N LEU A 131 1.25 -8.14 -15.67
CA LEU A 131 0.05 -8.42 -16.46
C LEU A 131 -1.14 -7.56 -16.01
N GLU A 132 -1.38 -7.48 -14.71
CA GLU A 132 -2.58 -6.83 -14.17
C GLU A 132 -2.44 -5.30 -13.99
N SER A 133 -1.22 -4.76 -14.07
CA SER A 133 -1.01 -3.30 -13.97
C SER A 133 -0.91 -2.60 -15.33
N HIS A 134 -0.74 -3.37 -16.41
CA HIS A 134 -0.70 -2.87 -17.78
C HIS A 134 -1.88 -3.49 -18.52
N SER A 135 -3.05 -2.88 -18.38
CA SER A 135 -4.17 -3.16 -19.26
C SER A 135 -3.80 -2.68 -20.66
N ASP A 136 -3.25 -3.60 -21.47
CA ASP A 136 -2.72 -3.31 -22.79
C ASP A 136 -3.85 -3.16 -23.84
N ASN A 137 -5.06 -3.60 -23.51
CA ASN A 137 -6.23 -3.43 -24.37
C ASN A 137 -7.52 -3.09 -23.58
N ILE A 138 -8.56 -2.65 -24.30
CA ILE A 138 -9.87 -2.32 -23.74
C ILE A 138 -10.62 -3.56 -23.22
N ASP A 139 -10.40 -4.73 -23.82
CA ASP A 139 -11.03 -5.98 -23.41
C ASP A 139 -10.53 -6.43 -22.01
N ASP A 140 -9.27 -6.13 -21.65
CA ASP A 140 -8.69 -6.35 -20.33
C ASP A 140 -9.33 -5.44 -19.26
N LEU A 141 -9.88 -4.29 -19.68
CA LEU A 141 -10.58 -3.34 -18.80
C LEU A 141 -12.07 -3.68 -18.63
N ILE A 142 -12.67 -4.35 -19.62
CA ILE A 142 -14.10 -4.66 -19.65
C ILE A 142 -14.37 -6.09 -19.17
N GLY A 143 -13.42 -7.00 -19.35
CA GLY A 143 -13.49 -8.39 -18.91
C GLY A 143 -13.04 -8.59 -17.46
N PHE A 144 -13.47 -9.69 -16.86
CA PHE A 144 -12.81 -10.19 -15.65
C PHE A 144 -11.42 -10.69 -16.02
N SER A 145 -10.42 -10.31 -15.22
CA SER A 145 -9.10 -10.90 -15.37
C SER A 145 -9.18 -12.43 -15.26
N SER A 146 -8.39 -13.12 -16.08
CA SER A 146 -8.19 -14.56 -15.96
C SER A 146 -7.49 -14.98 -14.67
N MET A 147 -6.94 -14.01 -13.93
CA MET A 147 -6.29 -14.20 -12.64
C MET A 147 -7.28 -14.69 -11.58
N THR A 148 -6.86 -15.71 -10.85
CA THR A 148 -7.59 -16.22 -9.69
C THR A 148 -7.25 -15.44 -8.41
N LEU A 149 -8.20 -15.42 -7.47
CA LEU A 149 -7.96 -14.91 -6.12
C LEU A 149 -6.75 -15.60 -5.46
N GLU A 150 -6.60 -16.91 -5.70
CA GLU A 150 -5.50 -17.72 -5.18
C GLU A 150 -4.13 -17.28 -5.70
N GLU A 151 -4.03 -16.92 -6.98
CA GLU A 151 -2.79 -16.36 -7.54
C GLU A 151 -2.45 -15.02 -6.88
N SER A 152 -3.45 -14.16 -6.64
CA SER A 152 -3.26 -12.92 -5.89
C SER A 152 -2.77 -13.17 -4.45
N LYS A 153 -3.35 -14.16 -3.76
CA LYS A 153 -2.92 -14.55 -2.40
C LYS A 153 -1.49 -15.09 -2.40
N ALA A 154 -1.16 -15.97 -3.34
CA ALA A 154 0.18 -16.52 -3.48
C ALA A 154 1.23 -15.44 -3.78
N ALA A 155 0.91 -14.48 -4.68
CA ALA A 155 1.77 -13.35 -4.97
C ALA A 155 1.94 -12.42 -3.76
N THR A 156 0.88 -12.20 -2.98
CA THR A 156 0.94 -11.42 -1.73
C THR A 156 1.89 -12.07 -0.72
N ALA A 157 1.77 -13.38 -0.52
CA ALA A 157 2.67 -14.13 0.35
C ALA A 157 4.13 -14.11 -0.16
N ALA A 158 4.32 -14.22 -1.48
CA ALA A 158 5.63 -14.13 -2.12
C ALA A 158 6.28 -12.75 -1.91
N LEU A 159 5.51 -11.66 -2.02
CA LEU A 159 5.99 -10.31 -1.77
C LEU A 159 6.44 -10.13 -0.31
N ILE A 160 5.63 -10.58 0.64
CA ILE A 160 5.97 -10.49 2.08
C ILE A 160 7.22 -11.31 2.40
N ALA A 161 7.30 -12.55 1.90
CA ALA A 161 8.46 -13.41 2.10
C ALA A 161 9.74 -12.81 1.47
N MET A 162 9.63 -12.17 0.30
CA MET A 162 10.73 -11.45 -0.32
C MET A 162 11.18 -10.28 0.55
N MET A 163 10.24 -9.46 1.04
CA MET A 163 10.56 -8.32 1.90
C MET A 163 11.24 -8.76 3.20
N GLU A 164 10.78 -9.86 3.82
CA GLU A 164 11.38 -10.45 5.02
C GLU A 164 12.81 -10.93 4.76
N ALA A 165 13.07 -11.59 3.63
CA ALA A 165 14.40 -12.09 3.28
C ALA A 165 15.39 -10.97 2.89
N VAL A 166 14.90 -9.87 2.31
CA VAL A 166 15.73 -8.77 1.81
C VAL A 166 16.00 -7.71 2.89
N ASP A 167 14.96 -7.31 3.63
CA ASP A 167 15.10 -6.46 4.81
C ASP A 167 14.01 -6.76 5.86
N PRO A 168 14.30 -7.67 6.81
CA PRO A 168 13.35 -8.02 7.87
C PRO A 168 13.12 -6.85 8.85
N THR A 169 14.11 -5.97 9.02
CA THR A 169 13.98 -4.82 9.94
C THR A 169 12.98 -3.80 9.38
N HIS A 170 13.00 -3.59 8.07
CA HIS A 170 12.04 -2.74 7.37
C HIS A 170 10.62 -3.31 7.45
N LEU A 171 10.45 -4.60 7.17
CA LEU A 171 9.14 -5.26 7.25
C LEU A 171 8.57 -5.22 8.68
N ALA A 172 9.38 -5.52 9.70
CA ALA A 172 8.97 -5.39 11.10
C ALA A 172 8.65 -3.93 11.50
N GLY A 173 9.33 -2.96 10.90
CA GLY A 173 8.99 -1.54 11.02
C GLY A 173 7.60 -1.23 10.48
N LEU A 174 7.30 -1.70 9.27
CA LEU A 174 5.99 -1.51 8.62
C LEU A 174 4.87 -2.20 9.39
N GLN A 175 5.05 -3.46 9.81
CA GLN A 175 4.07 -4.22 10.58
C GLN A 175 3.68 -3.53 11.90
N ARG A 176 4.60 -2.79 12.53
CA ARG A 176 4.30 -2.00 13.74
C ARG A 176 3.47 -0.74 13.45
N LEU A 177 3.51 -0.25 12.22
CA LEU A 177 2.78 0.94 11.78
C LEU A 177 1.39 0.58 11.27
N CYS A 178 1.28 -0.52 10.53
CA CYS A 178 0.02 -1.11 10.06
C CYS A 178 -0.77 -1.68 11.25
N ARG A 179 -2.10 -1.58 11.20
CA ARG A 179 -3.00 -1.98 12.30
C ARG A 179 -4.20 -2.73 11.79
#